data_AF-A0AAQ4EMT7-F1
#
_entry.id   AF-A0AAQ4EMT7-F1
#
_cell.length_a   1.000
_cell.length_b   1.000
_cell.length_c   1.000
_cell.angle_alpha   90.00
_cell.angle_beta   90.00
_cell.angle_gamma   90.00
#
_symmetry.space_group_name_H-M   'P 1'
#
loop_
_entity.id
_entity.type
_entity.pdbx_description
1 polymer ?
#
loop_
_entity_poly.entity_id
_entity_poly.type
_entity_poly.pdbx_seq_one_letter_code
_entity_poly.pdbx_strand_id
1 'polypeptide(L)'
;MSGKAGCKLDWTPFPRRPIEQTNSEDDCLYLNVWQPLDELREDYSCGACGRPPLPAVVVLHGGLFQYGGGGGPYAFYDGKYLAAAWNAVVVVPAYRVGVFGFLNAALPEAPGNVGIRDQIAALQWVRANVHLFGASPSQVTLLGHEAGAASVGYHLLSNRSAEYFQRAVLMAGSPYAPYPNNSGSAAEENVRELARTLRCPDSSAGRAAVACLRSRSVRATLEAADGAGLEFGPSFLSPEGRPTKEVPASLNNGEIGERKEPFPADIDGLCEAHQHPAT
;
A
#
# COMPACT_ATOMS: atom_id res chain seq x y z
N MET A 1 44.68 26.94 -10.00
CA MET A 1 43.29 26.95 -10.51
C MET A 1 42.69 25.58 -10.24
N SER A 2 41.81 25.50 -9.22
CA SER A 2 41.22 24.25 -8.74
C SER A 2 40.10 23.81 -9.68
N GLY A 3 40.30 22.68 -10.37
CA GLY A 3 39.26 22.04 -11.18
C GLY A 3 38.33 21.24 -10.28
N LYS A 4 37.09 21.72 -10.11
CA LYS A 4 36.04 20.99 -9.39
C LYS A 4 35.72 19.70 -10.14
N ALA A 5 36.00 18.56 -9.52
CA ALA A 5 35.44 17.28 -9.93
C ALA A 5 33.92 17.35 -9.73
N GLY A 6 33.16 17.45 -10.83
CA GLY A 6 31.71 17.36 -10.79
C GLY A 6 31.31 15.92 -10.49
N CYS A 7 30.67 15.68 -9.34
CA CYS A 7 29.88 14.47 -9.10
C CYS A 7 28.75 14.45 -10.14
N LYS A 8 28.95 13.72 -11.25
CA LYS A 8 27.84 13.28 -12.09
C LYS A 8 27.15 12.15 -11.33
N LEU A 9 26.03 12.45 -10.69
CA LEU A 9 25.07 11.44 -10.30
C LEU A 9 24.56 10.80 -11.59
N ASP A 10 24.98 9.57 -11.84
CA ASP A 10 24.46 8.74 -12.92
C ASP A 10 23.04 8.30 -12.53
N TRP A 11 22.06 9.12 -12.89
CA TRP A 11 20.64 8.77 -12.84
C TRP A 11 20.34 7.81 -14.00
N THR A 12 20.86 6.59 -13.95
CA THR A 12 20.26 5.52 -14.74
C THR A 12 18.87 5.29 -14.16
N PRO A 13 17.77 5.52 -14.92
CA PRO A 13 16.44 5.16 -14.46
C PRO A 13 16.48 3.67 -14.16
N PHE A 14 15.88 3.29 -13.02
CA PHE A 14 15.69 1.92 -12.52
C PHE A 14 16.05 0.87 -13.57
N PRO A 15 17.05 0.01 -13.33
CA PRO A 15 17.43 -0.98 -14.32
C PRO A 15 16.17 -1.72 -14.76
N ARG A 16 15.81 -1.57 -16.05
CA ARG A 16 14.79 -2.39 -16.73
C ARG A 16 15.31 -3.83 -16.88
N ARG A 17 15.95 -4.37 -15.86
CA ARG A 17 16.00 -5.82 -15.73
C ARG A 17 14.54 -6.22 -15.59
N PRO A 18 14.06 -7.21 -16.36
CA PRO A 18 12.82 -7.88 -16.00
C PRO A 18 13.01 -8.22 -14.54
N ILE A 19 12.19 -7.61 -13.68
CA ILE A 19 12.00 -8.11 -12.34
C ILE A 19 11.61 -9.55 -12.61
N GLU A 20 12.50 -10.51 -12.35
CA GLU A 20 12.16 -11.92 -12.46
C GLU A 20 10.84 -12.04 -11.72
N GLN A 21 9.77 -12.33 -12.47
CA GLN A 21 8.44 -12.54 -11.93
C GLN A 21 8.56 -13.80 -11.09
N THR A 22 9.09 -13.64 -9.89
CA THR A 22 9.25 -14.67 -8.90
C THR A 22 7.83 -14.92 -8.41
N ASN A 23 7.23 -15.98 -8.94
CA ASN A 23 5.91 -16.49 -8.60
C ASN A 23 4.81 -15.41 -8.61
N SER A 24 4.27 -15.12 -9.80
CA SER A 24 2.99 -14.43 -9.97
C SER A 24 1.81 -15.34 -9.55
N GLU A 25 1.82 -15.77 -8.29
CA GLU A 25 0.72 -16.44 -7.64
C GLU A 25 -0.33 -15.39 -7.22
N ASP A 26 -1.62 -15.76 -7.28
CA ASP A 26 -2.72 -14.90 -6.83
C ASP A 26 -2.67 -14.60 -5.32
N ASP A 27 -1.91 -15.41 -4.56
CA ASP A 27 -1.70 -15.25 -3.13
C ASP A 27 -0.43 -14.43 -2.87
N CYS A 28 -0.61 -13.11 -2.79
CA CYS A 28 0.50 -12.17 -2.60
C CYS A 28 0.33 -11.27 -1.36
N LEU A 29 -0.76 -11.41 -0.61
CA LEU A 29 -1.11 -10.52 0.51
C LEU A 29 -0.39 -10.91 1.81
N TYR A 30 0.93 -10.80 1.77
CA TYR A 30 1.83 -10.99 2.88
C TYR A 30 2.40 -9.67 3.37
N LEU A 31 2.88 -9.65 4.60
CA LEU A 31 3.67 -8.54 5.14
C LEU A 31 4.94 -9.07 5.78
N ASN A 32 5.99 -8.28 5.70
CA ASN A 32 7.25 -8.54 6.35
C ASN A 32 7.40 -7.61 7.56
N VAL A 33 7.87 -8.14 8.69
CA VAL A 33 8.09 -7.38 9.92
C VAL A 33 9.53 -7.51 10.34
N TRP A 34 10.18 -6.37 10.58
CA TRP A 34 11.51 -6.29 11.15
C TRP A 34 11.43 -5.57 12.48
N GLN A 35 12.03 -6.18 13.49
CA GLN A 35 12.28 -5.55 14.78
C GLN A 35 13.79 -5.38 14.96
N PRO A 36 14.26 -4.29 15.58
CA PRO A 36 15.67 -4.18 15.96
C PRO A 36 16.02 -5.29 16.96
N LEU A 37 17.27 -5.75 16.95
CA LEU A 37 17.76 -6.71 17.95
C LEU A 37 17.66 -6.09 19.34
N ASP A 38 17.21 -6.87 20.32
CA ASP A 38 17.08 -6.40 21.70
C ASP A 38 18.41 -5.90 22.29
N GLU A 39 19.53 -6.46 21.83
CA GLU A 39 20.90 -6.05 22.17
C GLU A 39 21.31 -4.69 21.58
N LEU A 40 20.69 -4.28 20.47
CA LEU A 40 20.91 -2.98 19.82
C LEU A 40 19.94 -1.91 20.33
N ARG A 41 18.94 -2.31 21.11
CA ARG A 41 18.16 -1.36 21.91
C ARG A 41 19.08 -0.99 23.06
N GLU A 42 19.50 0.27 23.13
CA GLU A 42 20.37 0.77 24.23
C GLU A 42 19.80 0.48 25.64
N ASP A 43 18.56 -0.01 25.71
CA ASP A 43 17.81 -0.35 26.90
C ASP A 43 16.90 -1.58 26.66
N TYR A 44 17.24 -2.74 27.20
CA TYR A 44 16.45 -3.97 27.09
C TYR A 44 14.99 -3.81 27.59
N SER A 45 14.03 -4.34 26.82
CA SER A 45 12.60 -4.36 27.16
C SER A 45 12.06 -5.79 27.30
N CYS A 46 11.42 -6.06 28.43
CA CYS A 46 10.37 -7.04 28.57
C CYS A 46 9.07 -6.28 28.90
N GLY A 47 7.89 -6.79 28.56
CA GLY A 47 6.61 -6.11 28.88
C GLY A 47 6.40 -5.81 30.37
N ALA A 48 7.12 -6.52 31.26
CA ALA A 48 7.13 -6.29 32.71
C ALA A 48 8.14 -5.22 33.19
N CYS A 49 8.93 -4.64 32.28
CA CYS A 49 10.09 -3.81 32.60
C CYS A 49 9.78 -2.29 32.64
N GLY A 50 8.53 -1.86 32.40
CA GLY A 50 8.08 -0.48 32.61
C GLY A 50 8.65 0.58 31.65
N ARG A 51 9.10 0.20 30.44
CA ARG A 51 9.65 1.13 29.43
C ARG A 51 8.69 1.32 28.24
N PRO A 52 8.71 2.49 27.57
CA PRO A 52 7.74 2.81 26.53
C PRO A 52 7.90 1.91 25.30
N PRO A 53 6.80 1.53 24.64
CA PRO A 53 6.82 0.75 23.40
C PRO A 53 7.55 1.48 22.25
N LEU A 54 8.10 0.73 21.29
CA LEU A 54 8.72 1.30 20.10
C LEU A 54 7.69 1.98 19.19
N PRO A 55 8.10 2.96 18.36
CA PRO A 55 7.28 3.37 17.23
C PRO A 55 7.22 2.26 16.17
N ALA A 56 6.16 2.26 15.37
CA ALA A 56 6.02 1.41 14.19
C ALA A 56 6.09 2.24 12.91
N VAL A 57 6.76 1.74 11.88
CA VAL A 57 6.83 2.36 10.56
C VAL A 57 6.26 1.39 9.52
N VAL A 58 5.16 1.76 8.88
CA VAL A 58 4.58 1.00 7.77
C VAL A 58 5.07 1.60 6.46
N VAL A 59 5.74 0.81 5.63
CA VAL A 59 6.34 1.27 4.38
C VAL A 59 5.52 0.78 3.19
N LEU A 60 4.84 1.70 2.50
CA LEU A 60 4.12 1.41 1.27
C LEU A 60 5.09 1.54 0.08
N HIS A 61 5.28 0.44 -0.65
CA HIS A 61 6.13 0.44 -1.82
C HIS A 61 5.55 1.28 -2.97
N GLY A 62 6.43 1.77 -3.85
CA GLY A 62 6.06 2.39 -5.11
C GLY A 62 5.95 1.36 -6.24
N GLY A 63 5.94 1.88 -7.47
CA GLY A 63 5.91 1.13 -8.72
C GLY A 63 4.76 1.52 -9.65
N LEU A 64 4.43 2.81 -9.73
CA LEU A 64 3.36 3.37 -10.59
C LEU A 64 1.97 2.74 -10.42
N PHE A 65 1.74 2.05 -9.30
CA PHE A 65 0.61 1.13 -9.10
C PHE A 65 0.55 -0.03 -10.09
N GLN A 66 1.55 -0.26 -10.94
CA GLN A 66 1.60 -1.35 -11.92
C GLN A 66 2.42 -2.55 -11.45
N TYR A 67 3.48 -2.28 -10.68
CA TYR A 67 4.43 -3.25 -10.18
C TYR A 67 4.86 -2.88 -8.76
N GLY A 68 5.63 -3.75 -8.11
CA GLY A 68 6.05 -3.57 -6.73
C GLY A 68 5.76 -4.79 -5.88
N GLY A 69 6.32 -4.81 -4.67
CA GLY A 69 6.07 -5.85 -3.70
C GLY A 69 6.78 -5.54 -2.38
N GLY A 70 6.34 -6.21 -1.32
CA GLY A 70 6.92 -6.07 0.02
C GLY A 70 8.16 -6.93 0.28
N GLY A 71 8.63 -7.71 -0.71
CA GLY A 71 9.75 -8.64 -0.59
C GLY A 71 10.29 -9.13 -1.96
N GLY A 72 11.15 -10.15 -1.94
CA GLY A 72 11.72 -10.75 -3.15
C GLY A 72 12.64 -9.80 -3.95
N PRO A 73 12.45 -9.63 -5.27
CA PRO A 73 13.30 -8.78 -6.10
C PRO A 73 13.21 -7.28 -5.76
N TYR A 74 12.28 -6.89 -4.89
CA TYR A 74 12.12 -5.53 -4.35
C TYR A 74 12.90 -5.30 -3.05
N ALA A 75 14.08 -5.91 -2.92
CA ALA A 75 14.94 -5.87 -1.72
C ALA A 75 15.35 -4.45 -1.25
N PHE A 76 15.09 -3.41 -2.06
CA PHE A 76 15.24 -2.02 -1.63
C PHE A 76 14.25 -1.60 -0.54
N TYR A 77 13.22 -2.41 -0.26
CA TYR A 77 12.35 -2.28 0.91
C TYR A 77 12.72 -3.22 2.07
N ASP A 78 13.93 -3.81 2.10
CA ASP A 78 14.40 -4.57 3.27
C ASP A 78 14.46 -3.67 4.51
N GLY A 79 13.53 -3.92 5.44
CA GLY A 79 13.32 -3.07 6.61
C GLY A 79 14.40 -3.16 7.67
N LYS A 80 15.36 -4.10 7.59
CA LYS A 80 16.34 -4.34 8.67
C LYS A 80 17.18 -3.11 9.03
N TYR A 81 17.63 -2.36 8.02
CA TYR A 81 18.46 -1.18 8.24
C TYR A 81 17.67 -0.03 8.83
N LEU A 82 16.43 0.14 8.37
CA LEU A 82 15.54 1.17 8.89
C LEU A 82 15.14 0.85 10.34
N ALA A 83 14.81 -0.40 10.62
CA ALA A 83 14.47 -0.87 11.96
C ALA A 83 15.60 -0.63 12.96
N ALA A 84 16.84 -0.93 12.57
CA ALA A 84 18.02 -0.67 13.38
C ALA A 84 18.33 0.83 13.54
N ALA A 85 18.33 1.59 12.44
CA ALA A 85 18.72 3.00 12.46
C ALA A 85 17.71 3.90 13.18
N TRP A 86 16.41 3.59 13.07
CA TRP A 86 15.34 4.38 13.66
C TRP A 86 14.84 3.81 14.99
N ASN A 87 15.41 2.69 15.43
CA ASN A 87 14.97 1.95 16.61
C ASN A 87 13.44 1.78 16.61
N ALA A 88 12.92 1.15 15.56
CA ALA A 88 11.49 1.06 15.27
C ALA A 88 11.13 -0.30 14.70
N VAL A 89 9.90 -0.75 14.93
CA VAL A 89 9.35 -1.90 14.20
C VAL A 89 8.98 -1.45 12.79
N VAL A 90 9.54 -2.10 11.78
CA VAL A 90 9.26 -1.79 10.37
C VAL A 90 8.37 -2.86 9.79
N VAL A 91 7.26 -2.46 9.16
CA VAL A 91 6.31 -3.34 8.51
C VAL A 91 6.23 -2.97 7.03
N VAL A 92 6.45 -3.93 6.13
CA VAL A 92 6.35 -3.73 4.69
C VAL A 92 5.29 -4.69 4.15
N PRO A 93 4.04 -4.22 3.93
CA PRO A 93 3.01 -5.03 3.31
C PRO A 93 3.16 -5.08 1.79
N ALA A 94 2.82 -6.22 1.20
CA ALA A 94 2.46 -6.31 -0.21
C ALA A 94 0.99 -5.91 -0.40
N TYR A 95 0.68 -5.27 -1.53
CA TYR A 95 -0.69 -4.96 -1.93
C TYR A 95 -0.85 -5.23 -3.43
N ARG A 96 -2.07 -5.55 -3.88
CA ARG A 96 -2.29 -5.84 -5.30
C ARG A 96 -2.06 -4.61 -6.17
N VAL A 97 -1.40 -4.81 -7.30
CA VAL A 97 -1.05 -3.78 -8.30
C VAL A 97 -1.65 -4.12 -9.67
N GLY A 98 -1.57 -3.16 -10.59
CA GLY A 98 -2.03 -3.25 -11.97
C GLY A 98 -3.50 -3.66 -12.06
N VAL A 99 -3.78 -4.52 -13.03
CA VAL A 99 -5.12 -5.08 -13.25
C VAL A 99 -5.72 -5.73 -12.00
N PHE A 100 -4.93 -6.43 -11.19
CA PHE A 100 -5.44 -7.09 -9.99
C PHE A 100 -5.74 -6.13 -8.84
N GLY A 101 -5.02 -5.02 -8.76
CA GLY A 101 -5.21 -3.99 -7.74
C GLY A 101 -6.30 -2.98 -8.06
N PHE A 102 -6.52 -2.71 -9.36
CA PHE A 102 -7.20 -1.47 -9.77
C PHE A 102 -8.24 -1.64 -10.87
N LEU A 103 -8.50 -2.84 -11.40
CA LEU A 103 -9.59 -3.07 -12.36
C LEU A 103 -10.94 -2.59 -11.81
N ASN A 104 -11.60 -1.72 -12.58
CA ASN A 104 -12.87 -1.10 -12.24
C ASN A 104 -13.86 -1.32 -13.38
N ALA A 105 -14.85 -2.18 -13.15
CA ALA A 105 -15.95 -2.45 -14.08
C ALA A 105 -17.26 -1.81 -13.62
N ALA A 106 -17.22 -0.87 -12.66
CA ALA A 106 -18.41 -0.30 -12.01
C ALA A 106 -19.38 -1.36 -11.43
N LEU A 107 -18.83 -2.51 -11.03
CA LEU A 107 -19.55 -3.65 -10.47
C LEU A 107 -19.02 -3.99 -9.08
N PRO A 108 -19.84 -4.50 -8.15
CA PRO A 108 -19.38 -4.97 -6.84
C PRO A 108 -18.22 -5.98 -6.92
N GLU A 109 -18.21 -6.79 -7.98
CA GLU A 109 -17.21 -7.81 -8.25
C GLU A 109 -15.86 -7.24 -8.76
N ALA A 110 -15.87 -6.05 -9.35
CA ALA A 110 -14.66 -5.35 -9.81
C ALA A 110 -14.82 -3.85 -9.54
N PRO A 111 -14.75 -3.43 -8.26
CA PRO A 111 -15.12 -2.08 -7.83
C PRO A 111 -13.99 -1.05 -7.98
N GLY A 112 -12.82 -1.45 -8.49
CA GLY A 112 -11.60 -0.65 -8.41
C GLY A 112 -11.00 -0.56 -7.00
N ASN A 113 -9.79 -0.02 -6.93
CA ASN A 113 -9.05 0.27 -5.69
C ASN A 113 -8.91 -0.89 -4.69
N VAL A 114 -8.94 -2.14 -5.13
CA VAL A 114 -8.75 -3.27 -4.22
C VAL A 114 -7.33 -3.27 -3.63
N GLY A 115 -6.33 -2.77 -4.36
CA GLY A 115 -4.98 -2.53 -3.84
C GLY A 115 -4.94 -1.52 -2.69
N ILE A 116 -5.73 -0.44 -2.74
CA ILE A 116 -5.87 0.49 -1.60
C ILE A 116 -6.57 -0.19 -0.41
N ARG A 117 -7.55 -1.06 -0.68
CA ARG A 117 -8.22 -1.83 0.39
C ARG A 117 -7.26 -2.83 1.05
N ASP A 118 -6.34 -3.41 0.29
CA ASP A 118 -5.29 -4.28 0.83
C ASP A 118 -4.37 -3.48 1.78
N GLN A 119 -4.01 -2.25 1.42
CA GLN A 119 -3.25 -1.35 2.31
C GLN A 119 -4.02 -1.04 3.60
N ILE A 120 -5.34 -0.79 3.53
CA ILE A 120 -6.18 -0.62 4.72
C ILE A 120 -6.18 -1.88 5.59
N ALA A 121 -6.30 -3.07 4.99
CA ALA A 121 -6.25 -4.33 5.72
C ALA A 121 -4.90 -4.53 6.42
N ALA A 122 -3.79 -4.17 5.77
CA ALA A 122 -2.47 -4.17 6.39
C ALA A 122 -2.38 -3.20 7.57
N LEU A 123 -2.92 -1.98 7.43
CA LEU A 123 -2.97 -1.00 8.54
C LEU A 123 -3.81 -1.48 9.72
N GLN A 124 -4.93 -2.16 9.45
CA GLN A 124 -5.75 -2.81 10.47
C GLN A 124 -4.98 -3.92 11.18
N TRP A 125 -4.26 -4.75 10.42
CA TRP A 125 -3.39 -5.78 10.97
C TRP A 125 -2.31 -5.18 11.88
N VAL A 126 -1.66 -4.10 11.46
CA VAL A 126 -0.65 -3.41 12.27
C VAL A 126 -1.26 -2.91 13.58
N ARG A 127 -2.41 -2.23 13.53
CA ARG A 127 -3.08 -1.76 14.75
C ARG A 127 -3.44 -2.90 15.70
N ALA A 128 -3.85 -4.05 15.17
CA ALA A 128 -4.22 -5.20 15.99
C ALA A 128 -3.02 -6.00 16.52
N ASN A 129 -1.87 -6.03 15.83
CA ASN A 129 -0.81 -7.02 16.10
C ASN A 129 0.56 -6.44 16.41
N VAL A 130 0.85 -5.17 16.11
CA VAL A 130 2.24 -4.64 16.19
C VAL A 130 2.79 -4.61 17.62
N HIS A 131 1.91 -4.64 18.63
CA HIS A 131 2.27 -4.77 20.04
C HIS A 131 2.98 -6.09 20.36
N LEU A 132 2.69 -7.17 19.61
CA LEU A 132 3.38 -8.45 19.73
C LEU A 132 4.85 -8.37 19.31
N PHE A 133 5.23 -7.34 18.56
CA PHE A 133 6.60 -7.04 18.12
C PHE A 133 7.23 -5.91 18.95
N GLY A 134 6.60 -5.52 20.07
CA GLY A 134 7.13 -4.51 20.99
C GLY A 134 6.92 -3.06 20.55
N ALA A 135 6.07 -2.79 19.55
CA ALA A 135 5.73 -1.44 19.13
C ALA A 135 4.31 -1.01 19.52
N SER A 136 4.10 0.29 19.63
CA SER A 136 2.80 0.85 19.97
C SER A 136 1.90 1.00 18.75
N PRO A 137 0.66 0.49 18.78
CA PRO A 137 -0.34 0.79 17.75
C PRO A 137 -0.74 2.28 17.74
N SER A 138 -0.40 3.05 18.78
CA SER A 138 -0.63 4.50 18.82
C SER A 138 0.49 5.37 18.23
N GLN A 139 1.63 4.77 17.90
CA GLN A 139 2.81 5.46 17.38
C GLN A 139 3.19 4.94 15.99
N VAL A 140 2.20 4.75 15.13
CA VAL A 140 2.39 4.29 13.75
C VAL A 140 2.70 5.47 12.83
N THR A 141 3.77 5.35 12.04
CA THR A 141 4.13 6.26 10.95
C THR A 141 3.92 5.55 9.62
N LEU A 142 3.14 6.14 8.72
CA LEU A 142 2.96 5.64 7.37
C LEU A 142 3.95 6.34 6.43
N LEU A 143 4.87 5.58 5.85
CA LEU A 143 5.91 6.05 4.95
C LEU A 143 5.67 5.48 3.55
N GLY A 144 5.87 6.28 2.51
CA GLY A 144 5.80 5.77 1.15
C GLY A 144 6.72 6.50 0.18
N HIS A 145 7.09 5.80 -0.88
CA HIS A 145 7.89 6.31 -1.99
C HIS A 145 7.11 6.22 -3.30
N GLU A 146 7.13 7.29 -4.11
CA GLU A 146 6.46 7.34 -5.42
C GLU A 146 4.95 6.98 -5.32
N ALA A 147 4.45 5.92 -5.96
CA ALA A 147 3.05 5.49 -5.84
C ALA A 147 2.67 5.14 -4.39
N GLY A 148 3.64 4.70 -3.58
CA GLY A 148 3.46 4.51 -2.14
C GLY A 148 3.27 5.84 -1.40
N ALA A 149 3.97 6.90 -1.81
CA ALA A 149 3.77 8.24 -1.25
C ALA A 149 2.39 8.81 -1.63
N ALA A 150 1.92 8.56 -2.85
CA ALA A 150 0.55 8.88 -3.25
C ALA A 150 -0.47 8.10 -2.40
N SER A 151 -0.21 6.81 -2.14
CA SER A 151 -1.03 5.98 -1.26
C SER A 151 -1.11 6.54 0.17
N VAL A 152 0.02 6.96 0.75
CA VAL A 152 0.04 7.66 2.06
C VAL A 152 -0.86 8.89 2.01
N GLY A 153 -0.78 9.68 0.94
CA GLY A 153 -1.65 10.84 0.74
C GLY A 153 -3.13 10.46 0.63
N TYR A 154 -3.48 9.38 -0.07
CA TYR A 154 -4.87 8.89 -0.10
C TYR A 154 -5.36 8.45 1.28
N HIS A 155 -4.49 7.83 2.08
CA HIS A 155 -4.82 7.44 3.44
C HIS A 155 -4.99 8.61 4.39
N LEU A 156 -4.25 9.71 4.17
CA LEU A 156 -4.45 10.98 4.89
C LEU A 156 -5.83 11.59 4.61
N LEU A 157 -6.41 11.38 3.42
CA LEU A 157 -7.70 11.95 3.03
C LEU A 157 -8.88 11.04 3.38
N SER A 158 -8.61 9.76 3.58
CA SER A 158 -9.64 8.76 3.78
C SER A 158 -9.99 8.61 5.25
N ASN A 159 -11.22 8.97 5.62
CA ASN A 159 -11.82 8.67 6.94
C ASN A 159 -11.90 7.16 7.24
N ARG A 160 -11.60 6.29 6.27
CA ARG A 160 -11.52 4.83 6.48
C ARG A 160 -10.16 4.36 6.95
N SER A 161 -9.13 5.21 6.90
CA SER A 161 -7.76 4.81 7.24
C SER A 161 -6.98 5.80 8.09
N ALA A 162 -7.41 7.06 8.15
CA ALA A 162 -6.74 8.11 8.93
C ALA A 162 -6.57 7.77 10.42
N GLU A 163 -7.41 6.89 10.96
CA GLU A 163 -7.33 6.43 12.36
C GLU A 163 -6.22 5.37 12.62
N TYR A 164 -5.64 4.76 11.59
CA TYR A 164 -4.67 3.68 11.77
C TYR A 164 -3.22 4.14 11.88
N PHE A 165 -2.94 5.43 11.69
CA PHE A 165 -1.60 5.99 11.78
C PHE A 165 -1.60 7.39 12.38
N GLN A 166 -0.46 7.79 12.92
CA GLN A 166 -0.28 9.07 13.60
C GLN A 166 0.52 10.07 12.77
N ARG A 167 1.49 9.59 11.99
CA ARG A 167 2.42 10.41 11.18
C ARG A 167 2.49 9.89 9.76
N ALA A 168 2.82 10.77 8.82
CA ALA A 168 2.95 10.45 7.41
C ALA A 168 4.27 10.99 6.83
N VAL A 169 4.91 10.20 5.98
CA VAL A 169 6.12 10.58 5.23
C VAL A 169 5.89 10.26 3.75
N LEU A 170 5.86 11.30 2.92
CA LEU A 170 5.62 11.19 1.48
C LEU A 170 6.92 11.52 0.72
N MET A 171 7.53 10.52 0.10
CA MET A 171 8.78 10.68 -0.65
C MET A 171 8.53 10.61 -2.15
N ALA A 172 8.78 11.71 -2.86
CA ALA A 172 8.71 11.77 -4.33
C ALA A 172 7.37 11.27 -4.94
N GLY A 173 6.25 11.52 -4.28
CA GLY A 173 4.92 11.24 -4.81
C GLY A 173 3.83 12.00 -4.04
N SER A 174 2.65 12.12 -4.67
CA SER A 174 1.53 12.92 -4.17
C SER A 174 0.21 12.35 -4.73
N PRO A 175 -0.92 12.48 -4.01
CA PRO A 175 -2.25 12.18 -4.53
C PRO A 175 -2.56 12.81 -5.89
N TYR A 176 -1.99 13.98 -6.17
CA TYR A 176 -2.21 14.76 -7.40
C TYR A 176 -1.29 14.40 -8.55
N ALA A 177 -0.31 13.53 -8.33
CA ALA A 177 0.60 13.14 -9.40
C ALA A 177 -0.17 12.36 -10.49
N PRO A 178 0.24 12.49 -11.77
CA PRO A 178 -0.51 11.96 -12.91
C PRO A 178 -0.31 10.44 -13.07
N TYR A 179 -0.69 9.67 -12.05
CA TYR A 179 -0.70 8.21 -12.15
C TYR A 179 -1.79 7.71 -13.12
N PRO A 180 -1.66 6.47 -13.61
CA PRO A 180 -2.70 5.85 -14.43
C PRO A 180 -4.07 5.97 -13.79
N ASN A 181 -5.09 6.18 -14.62
CA ASN A 181 -6.45 6.32 -14.14
C ASN A 181 -7.33 5.20 -14.63
N ASN A 182 -8.10 4.69 -13.69
CA ASN A 182 -9.15 3.73 -13.97
C ASN A 182 -10.54 4.24 -13.53
N SER A 183 -10.90 5.45 -13.97
CA SER A 183 -12.21 6.09 -13.71
C SER A 183 -12.95 6.41 -15.01
N GLY A 184 -14.28 6.48 -14.94
CA GLY A 184 -15.14 6.88 -16.06
C GLY A 184 -14.93 6.02 -17.31
N SER A 185 -14.88 6.68 -18.48
CA SER A 185 -14.72 5.99 -19.77
C SER A 185 -13.40 5.22 -19.88
N ALA A 186 -12.32 5.69 -19.24
CA ALA A 186 -11.03 4.99 -19.26
C ALA A 186 -11.11 3.63 -18.57
N ALA A 187 -11.89 3.53 -17.48
CA ALA A 187 -12.13 2.27 -16.79
C ALA A 187 -12.88 1.27 -17.68
N GLU A 188 -13.93 1.74 -18.34
CA GLU A 188 -14.75 0.93 -19.26
C GLU A 188 -13.94 0.45 -20.47
N GLU A 189 -13.09 1.31 -21.03
CA GLU A 189 -12.20 1.00 -22.14
C GLU A 189 -11.14 -0.03 -21.74
N ASN A 190 -10.49 0.15 -20.59
CA ASN A 190 -9.53 -0.83 -20.07
C ASN A 190 -10.16 -2.22 -19.86
N VAL A 191 -11.36 -2.29 -19.28
CA VAL A 191 -12.09 -3.56 -19.08
C VAL A 191 -12.44 -4.19 -20.42
N ARG A 192 -12.92 -3.38 -21.39
CA ARG A 192 -13.30 -3.84 -22.72
C ARG A 192 -12.11 -4.40 -23.48
N GLU A 193 -11.01 -3.66 -23.51
CA GLU A 193 -9.81 -4.05 -24.24
C GLU A 193 -9.14 -5.30 -23.63
N LEU A 194 -9.12 -5.39 -22.30
CA LEU A 194 -8.67 -6.59 -21.61
C LEU A 194 -9.56 -7.80 -21.93
N ALA A 195 -10.89 -7.62 -21.91
CA ALA A 195 -11.84 -8.67 -22.25
C ALA A 195 -11.67 -9.13 -23.71
N ARG A 196 -11.50 -8.19 -24.66
CA ARG A 196 -11.24 -8.48 -26.07
C ARG A 196 -9.96 -9.30 -26.25
N THR A 197 -8.87 -8.87 -25.61
CA THR A 197 -7.57 -9.54 -25.69
C THR A 197 -7.62 -10.96 -25.12
N LEU A 198 -8.36 -11.16 -24.02
CA LEU A 198 -8.54 -12.45 -23.36
C LEU A 198 -9.72 -13.27 -23.90
N ARG A 199 -10.33 -12.86 -25.02
CA ARG A 199 -11.47 -13.53 -25.67
C ARG A 199 -12.63 -13.78 -24.69
N CYS A 200 -12.91 -12.80 -23.84
CA CYS A 200 -14.06 -12.75 -22.97
C CYS A 200 -15.22 -12.00 -23.65
N PRO A 201 -16.47 -12.17 -23.17
CA PRO A 201 -17.61 -11.45 -23.72
C PRO A 201 -17.40 -9.93 -23.69
N ASP A 202 -17.59 -9.27 -24.83
CA ASP A 202 -17.36 -7.83 -25.05
C ASP A 202 -18.57 -6.96 -24.69
N SER A 203 -19.62 -7.54 -24.07
CA SER A 203 -20.78 -6.79 -23.60
C SER A 203 -20.38 -5.94 -22.38
N SER A 204 -19.82 -4.76 -22.65
CA SER A 204 -19.71 -3.58 -21.77
C SER A 204 -19.55 -3.91 -20.29
N ALA A 205 -18.31 -4.07 -19.80
CA ALA A 205 -17.96 -4.15 -18.37
C ALA A 205 -18.92 -4.98 -17.50
N GLY A 206 -19.55 -6.01 -18.10
CA GLY A 206 -20.68 -6.69 -17.49
C GLY A 206 -20.23 -7.85 -16.61
N ARG A 207 -21.15 -8.37 -15.80
CA ARG A 207 -20.86 -9.51 -14.91
C ARG A 207 -20.29 -10.72 -15.65
N ALA A 208 -20.75 -10.99 -16.87
CA ALA A 208 -20.23 -12.09 -17.70
C ALA A 208 -18.77 -11.86 -18.14
N ALA A 209 -18.40 -10.63 -18.47
CA ALA A 209 -17.03 -10.26 -18.81
C ALA A 209 -16.11 -10.42 -17.60
N VAL A 210 -16.51 -9.88 -16.44
CA VAL A 210 -15.75 -10.00 -15.18
C VAL A 210 -15.60 -11.47 -14.74
N ALA A 211 -16.66 -12.27 -14.84
CA ALA A 211 -16.59 -13.70 -14.54
C ALA A 211 -15.60 -14.44 -15.45
N CYS A 212 -15.60 -14.11 -16.75
CA CYS A 212 -14.61 -14.67 -17.69
C CYS A 212 -13.19 -14.22 -17.36
N LEU A 213 -12.97 -12.92 -17.08
CA LEU A 213 -11.65 -12.40 -16.69
C LEU A 213 -11.09 -13.11 -15.46
N ARG A 214 -11.91 -13.37 -14.45
CA ARG A 214 -11.54 -14.13 -13.24
C ARG A 214 -11.17 -15.59 -13.52
N SER A 215 -11.65 -16.17 -14.62
CA SER A 215 -11.30 -17.54 -15.03
C SER A 215 -9.95 -17.61 -15.76
N ARG A 216 -9.33 -16.47 -16.08
CA ARG A 216 -8.03 -16.42 -16.75
C ARG A 216 -6.91 -16.53 -15.73
N SER A 217 -5.84 -17.25 -16.09
CA SER A 217 -4.65 -17.36 -15.25
C SER A 217 -3.99 -15.99 -15.06
N VAL A 218 -3.35 -15.78 -13.91
CA VAL A 218 -2.57 -14.57 -13.59
C VAL A 218 -1.66 -14.16 -14.75
N ARG A 219 -0.82 -15.10 -15.21
CA ARG A 219 0.16 -14.87 -16.28
C ARG A 219 -0.51 -14.37 -17.56
N ALA A 220 -1.54 -15.06 -18.05
CA ALA A 220 -2.25 -14.65 -19.26
C ALA A 220 -2.88 -13.24 -19.11
N THR A 221 -3.40 -12.92 -17.93
CA THR A 221 -3.98 -11.59 -17.65
C THR A 221 -2.91 -10.50 -17.64
N LEU A 222 -1.74 -10.77 -17.03
CA LEU A 222 -0.60 -9.84 -17.05
C LEU A 222 -0.07 -9.63 -18.48
N GLU A 223 0.15 -10.71 -19.23
CA GLU A 223 0.62 -10.66 -20.62
C GLU A 223 -0.38 -9.90 -21.51
N ALA A 224 -1.68 -10.09 -21.31
CA ALA A 224 -2.72 -9.38 -22.04
C ALA A 224 -2.75 -7.88 -21.70
N ALA A 225 -2.63 -7.53 -20.42
CA ALA A 225 -2.60 -6.13 -19.99
C ALA A 225 -1.35 -5.40 -20.53
N ASP A 226 -0.17 -5.99 -20.38
CA ASP A 226 1.09 -5.43 -20.86
C ASP A 226 1.13 -5.33 -22.40
N GLY A 227 0.73 -6.40 -23.09
CA GLY A 227 0.69 -6.44 -24.56
C GLY A 227 -0.28 -5.44 -25.18
N ALA A 228 -1.35 -5.08 -24.45
CA ALA A 228 -2.30 -4.04 -24.87
C ALA A 228 -1.97 -2.64 -24.33
N GLY A 229 -0.88 -2.48 -23.57
CA GLY A 229 -0.46 -1.20 -22.98
C GLY A 229 -1.46 -0.64 -21.96
N LEU A 230 -2.19 -1.52 -21.26
CA LEU A 230 -3.21 -1.13 -20.29
C LEU A 230 -2.57 -0.80 -18.95
N GLU A 231 -2.82 0.41 -18.46
CA GLU A 231 -2.38 0.85 -17.14
C GLU A 231 -3.57 1.06 -16.20
N PHE A 232 -3.42 0.61 -14.95
CA PHE A 232 -4.50 0.64 -13.97
C PHE A 232 -4.06 1.35 -12.69
N GLY A 233 -4.81 2.35 -12.24
CA GLY A 233 -4.50 3.04 -10.99
C GLY A 233 -5.72 3.45 -10.19
N PRO A 234 -5.50 4.14 -9.06
CA PRO A 234 -6.56 4.56 -8.17
C PRO A 234 -7.61 5.42 -8.87
N SER A 235 -8.86 5.29 -8.44
CA SER A 235 -9.97 6.15 -8.85
C SER A 235 -10.72 6.66 -7.62
N PHE A 236 -11.24 7.88 -7.67
CA PHE A 236 -11.99 8.49 -6.58
C PHE A 236 -13.46 8.61 -6.96
N LEU A 237 -14.28 9.00 -5.99
CA LEU A 237 -15.67 9.36 -6.24
C LEU A 237 -15.78 10.88 -6.12
N SER A 238 -16.46 11.50 -7.07
CA SER A 238 -16.90 12.89 -6.96
C SER A 238 -17.91 13.02 -5.80
N PRO A 239 -18.23 14.24 -5.34
CA PRO A 239 -19.28 14.46 -4.36
C PRO A 239 -20.63 13.82 -4.76
N GLU A 240 -20.90 13.73 -6.06
CA GLU A 240 -22.10 13.09 -6.64
C GLU A 240 -21.97 11.56 -6.76
N GLY A 241 -20.91 10.97 -6.20
CA GLY A 241 -20.66 9.53 -6.19
C GLY A 241 -20.15 8.97 -7.53
N ARG A 242 -19.64 9.80 -8.43
CA ARG A 242 -19.19 9.36 -9.77
C ARG A 242 -17.68 9.08 -9.83
N PRO A 243 -17.28 8.05 -10.59
CA PRO A 243 -15.98 7.86 -11.20
C PRO A 243 -15.07 9.06 -11.46
N THR A 244 -14.08 9.44 -10.65
CA THR A 244 -13.19 10.58 -10.98
C THR A 244 -11.70 10.32 -10.71
N LYS A 245 -10.82 11.04 -11.44
CA LYS A 245 -9.40 11.17 -11.11
C LYS A 245 -9.13 12.23 -10.05
N GLU A 246 -10.08 13.13 -9.87
CA GLU A 246 -9.88 14.30 -9.03
C GLU A 246 -9.75 13.85 -7.58
N VAL A 247 -8.61 14.20 -6.98
CA VAL A 247 -8.41 14.06 -5.54
C VAL A 247 -9.50 14.87 -4.84
N PRO A 248 -10.11 14.36 -3.76
CA PRO A 248 -11.18 15.05 -3.05
C PRO A 248 -10.84 16.51 -2.74
N ALA A 249 -11.79 17.41 -2.99
CA ALA A 249 -11.64 18.84 -2.75
C ALA A 249 -11.40 19.19 -1.26
N SER A 250 -11.59 18.25 -0.34
CA SER A 250 -11.26 18.41 1.08
C SER A 250 -9.82 18.91 1.28
N LEU A 251 -8.87 18.46 0.46
CA LEU A 251 -7.50 18.97 0.47
C LEU A 251 -7.39 20.46 0.16
N ASN A 252 -8.19 20.97 -0.78
CA ASN A 252 -8.19 22.40 -1.16
C ASN A 252 -8.74 23.27 -0.01
N ASN A 253 -9.55 22.68 0.86
CA ASN A 253 -10.12 23.34 2.03
C ASN A 253 -9.28 23.13 3.30
N GLY A 254 -8.14 22.43 3.20
CA GLY A 254 -7.27 22.10 4.34
C GLY A 254 -7.79 20.97 5.23
N GLU A 255 -8.84 20.25 4.81
CA GLU A 255 -9.40 19.13 5.52
C GLU A 255 -8.61 17.85 5.24
N ILE A 256 -7.99 17.30 6.28
CA ILE A 256 -7.43 15.95 6.31
C ILE A 256 -8.45 15.01 6.95
N GLY A 257 -8.39 13.71 6.63
CA GLY A 257 -9.32 12.72 7.14
C GLY A 257 -9.39 12.73 8.67
N GLU A 258 -10.61 12.77 9.20
CA GLU A 258 -10.84 12.87 10.64
C GLU A 258 -10.62 11.52 11.32
N ARG A 259 -9.87 11.53 12.43
CA ARG A 259 -9.83 10.38 13.34
C ARG A 259 -11.14 10.36 14.13
N LYS A 260 -11.85 9.22 14.08
CA LYS A 260 -13.12 9.06 14.78
C LYS A 260 -12.98 9.04 16.30
N GLU A 261 -11.83 8.62 16.83
CA GLU A 261 -11.55 8.55 18.26
C GLU A 261 -10.10 8.99 18.54
N PRO A 262 -9.84 9.75 19.62
CA PRO A 262 -8.48 9.95 20.12
C PRO A 262 -7.88 8.61 20.58
N PHE A 263 -6.55 8.49 20.56
CA PHE A 263 -5.90 7.29 21.09
C PHE A 263 -6.32 7.08 22.54
N PRO A 264 -6.67 5.84 22.95
CA PRO A 264 -6.85 5.55 24.36
C PRO A 264 -5.55 5.93 25.07
N ALA A 265 -5.65 6.79 26.08
CA ALA A 265 -4.51 7.15 26.92
C ALA A 265 -4.02 5.95 27.75
N ASP A 266 -4.81 4.87 27.79
CA ASP A 266 -4.64 3.75 28.68
C ASP A 266 -4.45 2.45 27.88
N ILE A 267 -3.20 2.01 27.80
CA ILE A 267 -2.78 0.75 27.17
C ILE A 267 -2.93 -0.44 28.14
N ASP A 268 -3.23 -0.17 29.41
CA ASP A 268 -3.24 -1.18 30.47
C ASP A 268 -4.40 -2.18 30.30
N GLY A 269 -5.54 -1.75 29.73
CA GLY A 269 -6.70 -2.60 29.48
C GLY A 269 -6.53 -3.68 28.40
N LEU A 270 -5.49 -3.58 27.55
CA LEU A 270 -5.18 -4.60 26.53
C LEU A 270 -4.31 -5.74 27.10
N CYS A 271 -3.59 -5.51 28.19
CA CYS A 271 -2.76 -6.52 28.85
C CYS A 271 -3.55 -7.43 29.79
N GLU A 272 -4.70 -6.99 30.33
CA GLU A 272 -5.51 -7.79 31.27
C GLU A 272 -6.27 -8.95 30.60
N ALA A 273 -6.47 -8.93 29.28
CA ALA A 273 -7.28 -9.93 28.57
C ALA A 273 -6.59 -11.29 28.33
N HIS A 274 -5.32 -11.46 28.72
CA HIS A 274 -4.55 -12.69 28.45
C HIS A 274 -4.08 -13.47 29.69
N GLN A 275 -4.67 -13.24 30.86
CA GLN A 275 -4.49 -14.16 31.99
C GLN A 275 -5.33 -15.43 31.77
N HIS A 276 -4.71 -16.45 31.17
CA HIS A 276 -5.23 -17.81 31.21
C HIS A 276 -5.35 -18.29 32.67
N PRO A 277 -6.48 -18.87 33.10
CA PRO A 277 -6.53 -19.56 34.39
C PRO A 277 -5.65 -20.81 34.31
N ALA A 278 -4.66 -20.88 35.21
CA ALA A 278 -3.85 -22.07 35.40
C ALA A 278 -4.72 -23.21 35.97
N THR A 279 -4.79 -24.31 35.24
CA THR A 279 -5.11 -25.65 35.75
C THR A 279 -4.13 -26.64 35.17
#